data_AF-A0A3M1EX01-F1
#
_entry.id   AF-A0A3M1EX01-F1
#
_cell.length_a   1.000
_cell.length_b   1.000
_cell.length_c   1.000
_cell.angle_alpha   90.00
_cell.angle_beta   90.00
_cell.angle_gamma   90.00
#
_symmetry.space_group_name_H-M   'P 1'
#
loop_
_entity.id
_entity.type
_entity.pdbx_description
1 polymer ?
#
loop_
_entity_poly.entity_id
_entity_poly.type
_entity_poly.pdbx_seq_one_letter_code
_entity_poly.pdbx_strand_id
1 'polypeptide(L)'
;MTPRLLALDLDGTIVADLSTISRRVRAALQQAMARGVTIVLATGREYAVTARFARRLKTNGPLICYQGGLVRDPRTGHTLLAHFIPADLSRRVIRFARARKLPMLLYTADNAFAELPTPLMRRTFRQAGAPFALVNNLLAVLNDDTLPLKFLFIQPEGESAAVYRLLQRAFGDALTVTQSHATMVETTPPGVSKGAALRALAEHLGIPLSQTVAIGD
;
A
#
# COMPACT_ATOMS: atom_id res chain seq x y z
N MET A 1 27.85 7.70 12.28
CA MET A 1 26.39 7.84 12.41
C MET A 1 25.81 6.47 12.74
N THR A 2 24.99 6.34 13.78
CA THR A 2 24.37 5.06 14.17
C THR A 2 22.90 5.09 13.76
N PRO A 3 22.47 4.26 12.78
CA PRO A 3 21.06 4.18 12.40
C PRO A 3 20.20 3.77 13.59
N ARG A 4 19.03 4.38 13.74
CA ARG A 4 18.00 4.01 14.74
C ARG A 4 16.68 3.60 14.09
N LEU A 5 16.47 3.97 12.83
CA LEU A 5 15.32 3.56 12.03
C LEU A 5 15.81 3.04 10.67
N LEU A 6 15.36 1.86 10.28
CA LEU A 6 15.60 1.27 8.98
C LEU A 6 14.27 0.92 8.32
N ALA A 7 13.94 1.63 7.25
CA ALA A 7 12.80 1.34 6.40
C ALA A 7 13.24 0.48 5.20
N LEU A 8 12.50 -0.59 4.96
CA LEU A 8 12.79 -1.55 3.90
C LEU A 8 11.58 -1.68 2.99
N ASP A 9 11.80 -1.52 1.69
CA ASP A 9 10.83 -1.99 0.72
C ASP A 9 10.74 -3.53 0.72
N LEU A 10 9.61 -4.04 0.24
CA LEU A 10 9.36 -5.47 0.13
C LEU A 10 9.76 -6.01 -1.24
N ASP A 11 8.90 -5.73 -2.22
CA ASP A 11 9.03 -6.18 -3.60
C ASP A 11 10.31 -5.59 -4.21
N GLY A 12 11.05 -6.37 -4.99
CA GLY A 12 12.30 -5.92 -5.61
C GLY A 12 13.49 -5.75 -4.64
N THR A 13 13.23 -5.64 -3.33
CA THR A 13 14.25 -5.28 -2.33
C THR A 13 14.60 -6.41 -1.38
N ILE A 14 13.67 -6.86 -0.50
CA ILE A 14 13.94 -7.96 0.45
C ILE A 14 13.20 -9.26 0.10
N VAL A 15 12.29 -9.20 -0.87
CA VAL A 15 11.54 -10.33 -1.43
C VAL A 15 11.88 -10.41 -2.92
N ALA A 16 12.57 -11.48 -3.31
CA ALA A 16 12.89 -11.74 -4.73
C ALA A 16 11.68 -12.32 -5.47
N ASP A 17 11.03 -13.33 -4.86
CA ASP A 17 9.78 -13.93 -5.32
C ASP A 17 8.83 -14.05 -4.12
N LEU A 18 7.51 -14.02 -4.39
CA LEU A 18 6.37 -13.87 -3.46
C LEU A 18 6.37 -14.74 -2.17
N SER A 19 7.34 -15.62 -1.95
CA SER A 19 7.35 -16.60 -0.87
C SER A 19 8.65 -16.68 -0.04
N THR A 20 9.79 -16.14 -0.48
CA THR A 20 11.09 -16.43 0.16
C THR A 20 11.92 -15.20 0.49
N ILE A 21 12.13 -14.99 1.79
CA ILE A 21 13.14 -14.06 2.32
C ILE A 21 14.37 -14.88 2.68
N SER A 22 15.54 -14.46 2.17
CA SER A 22 16.79 -15.19 2.40
C SER A 22 17.17 -15.24 3.89
N ARG A 23 17.86 -16.31 4.29
CA ARG A 23 18.42 -16.44 5.65
C ARG A 23 19.37 -15.29 5.99
N ARG A 24 20.12 -14.79 5.00
CA ARG A 24 21.05 -13.67 5.15
C ARG A 24 20.32 -12.37 5.53
N VAL A 25 19.24 -12.04 4.83
CA VAL A 25 18.41 -10.86 5.16
C VAL A 25 17.85 -11.00 6.56
N ARG A 26 17.25 -12.15 6.89
CA ARG A 26 16.71 -12.39 8.24
C ARG A 26 17.77 -12.19 9.32
N ALA A 27 18.96 -12.77 9.15
CA ALA A 27 20.05 -12.62 10.12
C ALA A 27 20.49 -11.16 10.30
N ALA A 28 20.63 -10.41 9.20
CA ALA A 28 20.99 -9.00 9.23
C ALA A 28 19.96 -8.14 9.98
N LEU A 29 18.66 -8.39 9.75
CA LEU A 29 17.60 -7.67 10.46
C LEU A 29 17.60 -7.96 11.95
N GLN A 30 17.81 -9.22 12.35
CA GLN A 30 17.90 -9.59 13.77
C GLN A 30 19.10 -8.92 14.45
N GLN A 31 20.26 -8.87 13.78
CA GLN A 31 21.44 -8.17 14.30
C GLN A 31 21.21 -6.65 14.43
N ALA A 32 20.53 -6.03 13.47
CA ALA A 32 20.17 -4.62 13.55
C ALA A 32 19.22 -4.35 14.73
N MET A 33 18.18 -5.17 14.91
CA MET A 33 17.25 -5.04 16.03
C MET A 33 17.93 -5.26 17.38
N ALA A 34 18.86 -6.21 17.48
CA ALA A 34 19.66 -6.43 18.70
C ALA A 34 20.53 -5.21 19.08
N ARG A 35 20.82 -4.32 18.12
CA ARG A 35 21.54 -3.06 18.33
C ARG A 35 20.59 -1.87 18.58
N GLY A 36 19.30 -2.11 18.78
CA GLY A 36 18.30 -1.07 19.05
C GLY A 36 17.75 -0.37 17.81
N VAL A 37 17.98 -0.91 16.59
CA VAL A 37 17.40 -0.34 15.36
C VAL A 37 15.93 -0.76 15.26
N THR A 38 15.07 0.22 14.99
CA THR A 38 13.66 -0.01 14.63
C THR A 38 13.58 -0.37 13.16
N ILE A 39 13.02 -1.53 12.82
CA ILE A 39 12.85 -2.03 11.46
C ILE A 39 11.40 -1.85 11.04
N VAL A 40 11.19 -1.12 9.96
CA VAL A 40 9.89 -0.80 9.36
C VAL A 40 9.84 -1.36 7.96
N LEU A 41 8.72 -1.98 7.60
CA LEU A 41 8.43 -2.37 6.21
C LEU A 41 7.64 -1.24 5.54
N ALA A 42 8.04 -0.84 4.33
CA ALA A 42 7.42 0.24 3.58
C ALA A 42 7.09 -0.20 2.14
N THR A 43 5.80 -0.41 1.85
CA THR A 43 5.37 -1.11 0.63
C THR A 43 4.05 -0.56 0.05
N GLY A 44 3.81 -0.84 -1.24
CA GLY A 44 2.54 -0.60 -1.92
C GLY A 44 1.43 -1.60 -1.55
N ARG A 45 1.82 -2.72 -0.94
CA ARG A 45 0.92 -3.80 -0.50
C ARG A 45 0.00 -3.38 0.63
N GLU A 46 -1.12 -4.09 0.73
CA GLU A 46 -2.09 -3.96 1.81
C GLU A 46 -1.56 -4.45 3.16
N TYR A 47 -2.16 -3.93 4.23
CA TYR A 47 -1.74 -4.21 5.60
C TYR A 47 -1.71 -5.69 5.94
N ALA A 48 -2.75 -6.45 5.56
CA ALA A 48 -2.86 -7.87 5.87
C ALA A 48 -1.69 -8.70 5.33
N VAL A 49 -1.21 -8.39 4.12
CA VAL A 49 -0.06 -9.07 3.51
C VAL A 49 1.25 -8.60 4.14
N THR A 50 1.44 -7.30 4.33
CA THR A 50 2.63 -6.75 4.97
C THR A 50 2.80 -7.27 6.39
N ALA A 51 1.72 -7.39 7.16
CA ALA A 51 1.74 -7.93 8.52
C ALA A 51 2.18 -9.41 8.57
N ARG A 52 1.86 -10.21 7.56
CA ARG A 52 2.37 -11.59 7.44
C ARG A 52 3.89 -11.61 7.26
N PHE A 53 4.44 -10.71 6.43
CA PHE A 53 5.89 -10.57 6.26
C PHE A 53 6.56 -10.05 7.53
N ALA A 54 6.01 -9.01 8.15
CA ALA A 54 6.49 -8.45 9.42
C ALA A 54 6.61 -9.53 10.50
N ARG A 55 5.56 -10.35 10.67
CA ARG A 55 5.55 -11.49 11.61
C ARG A 55 6.60 -12.55 11.28
N ARG A 56 6.77 -12.89 10.00
CA ARG A 56 7.80 -13.86 9.56
C ARG A 56 9.21 -13.34 9.81
N LEU A 57 9.44 -12.05 9.60
CA LEU A 57 10.72 -11.37 9.83
C LEU A 57 10.96 -11.01 11.29
N LYS A 58 9.90 -11.02 12.11
CA LYS A 58 9.88 -10.50 13.48
C LYS A 58 10.36 -9.05 13.56
N THR A 59 9.91 -8.20 12.63
CA THR A 59 10.21 -6.76 12.67
C THR A 59 9.60 -6.11 13.91
N ASN A 60 10.26 -5.10 14.46
CA ASN A 60 9.91 -4.44 15.72
C ASN A 60 9.28 -3.04 15.55
N GLY A 61 9.15 -2.53 14.32
CA GLY A 61 8.54 -1.23 14.04
C GLY A 61 7.15 -1.30 13.40
N PRO A 62 6.48 -0.15 13.25
CA PRO A 62 5.23 -0.03 12.49
C PRO A 62 5.38 -0.41 11.02
N LEU A 63 4.26 -0.58 10.32
CA LEU A 63 4.21 -0.90 8.90
C LEU A 63 3.70 0.29 8.11
N ILE A 64 4.40 0.64 7.04
CA ILE A 64 3.99 1.63 6.05
C ILE A 64 3.41 0.84 4.85
N CYS A 65 2.10 0.97 4.64
CA CYS A 65 1.33 0.22 3.64
C CYS A 65 0.68 1.16 2.63
N TYR A 66 0.13 0.60 1.55
CA TYR A 66 -0.61 1.35 0.53
C TYR A 66 0.18 2.59 0.02
N GLN A 67 1.48 2.41 -0.28
CA GLN A 67 2.38 3.48 -0.73
C GLN A 67 2.57 4.62 0.28
N GLY A 68 2.34 4.37 1.57
CA GLY A 68 2.35 5.40 2.61
C GLY A 68 0.98 5.93 2.98
N GLY A 69 -0.10 5.38 2.42
CA GLY A 69 -1.47 5.74 2.79
C GLY A 69 -1.87 5.27 4.20
N LEU A 70 -1.16 4.29 4.77
CA LEU A 70 -1.40 3.79 6.12
C LEU A 70 -0.07 3.56 6.85
N VAL A 71 0.02 4.03 8.09
CA VAL A 71 1.05 3.64 9.07
C VAL A 71 0.36 3.04 10.28
N ARG A 72 0.62 1.75 10.54
CA ARG A 72 -0.02 1.02 11.64
C ARG A 72 0.98 0.12 12.36
N ASP A 73 0.95 0.14 13.69
CA ASP A 73 1.76 -0.75 14.50
C ASP A 73 1.07 -2.11 14.66
N PRO A 74 1.63 -3.21 14.12
CA PRO A 74 1.01 -4.52 14.19
C PRO A 74 1.05 -5.15 15.59
N ARG A 75 1.84 -4.59 16.52
CA ARG A 75 1.98 -5.08 17.89
C ARG A 75 0.89 -4.53 18.80
N THR A 76 0.43 -3.30 18.54
CA THR A 76 -0.59 -2.62 19.34
C THR A 76 -1.92 -2.46 18.61
N GLY A 77 -1.94 -2.60 17.29
CA GLY A 77 -3.10 -2.28 16.43
C GLY A 77 -3.28 -0.77 16.18
N HIS A 78 -2.48 0.08 16.82
CA HIS A 78 -2.62 1.53 16.73
C HIS A 78 -2.28 2.03 15.32
N THR A 79 -3.19 2.81 14.73
CA THR A 79 -2.99 3.47 13.45
C THR A 79 -2.43 4.87 13.70
N LEU A 80 -1.18 5.09 13.31
CA LEU A 80 -0.50 6.39 13.42
C LEU A 80 -1.00 7.38 12.38
N LEU A 81 -1.23 6.88 11.17
CA LEU A 81 -1.52 7.70 10.00
C LEU A 81 -2.39 6.89 9.06
N ALA A 82 -3.45 7.51 8.56
CA ALA A 82 -4.28 6.98 7.49
C ALA A 82 -4.75 8.14 6.60
N HIS A 83 -4.51 8.03 5.30
CA HIS A 83 -4.98 9.01 4.32
C HIS A 83 -6.13 8.43 3.53
N PHE A 84 -7.34 8.88 3.84
CA PHE A 84 -8.56 8.46 3.17
C PHE A 84 -8.92 9.38 2.02
N ILE A 85 -9.47 8.80 0.97
CA ILE A 85 -10.19 9.51 -0.09
C ILE A 85 -11.57 9.86 0.47
N PRO A 86 -11.97 11.14 0.49
CA PRO A 86 -13.27 11.56 1.02
C PRO A 86 -14.44 10.89 0.29
N ALA A 87 -15.52 10.61 1.02
CA ALA A 87 -16.67 9.84 0.51
C ALA A 87 -17.21 10.35 -0.84
N ASP A 88 -17.35 11.66 -1.02
CA ASP A 88 -17.86 12.24 -2.27
C ASP A 88 -16.92 12.05 -3.45
N LEU A 89 -15.62 12.15 -3.20
CA LEU A 89 -14.60 11.87 -4.22
C LEU A 89 -14.57 10.38 -4.55
N SER A 90 -14.68 9.50 -3.54
CA SER A 90 -14.81 8.05 -3.74
C SER A 90 -16.03 7.70 -4.59
N ARG A 91 -17.20 8.31 -4.33
CA ARG A 91 -18.42 8.12 -5.14
C ARG A 91 -18.20 8.55 -6.59
N ARG A 92 -17.49 9.66 -6.81
CA ARG A 92 -17.14 10.14 -8.17
C ARG A 92 -16.23 9.16 -8.89
N VAL A 93 -15.18 8.66 -8.25
CA VAL A 93 -14.28 7.65 -8.84
C VAL A 93 -15.05 6.37 -9.19
N ILE A 94 -15.89 5.87 -8.28
CA ILE A 94 -16.67 4.64 -8.52
C ILE A 94 -17.63 4.82 -9.70
N ARG A 95 -18.39 5.92 -9.75
CA ARG A 95 -19.31 6.19 -10.86
C ARG A 95 -18.56 6.38 -12.18
N PHE A 96 -17.42 7.08 -12.16
CA PHE A 96 -16.58 7.30 -13.33
C PHE A 96 -16.08 5.99 -13.95
N ALA A 97 -15.56 5.09 -13.10
CA ALA A 97 -15.07 3.80 -13.51
C ALA A 97 -16.19 2.89 -14.05
N ARG A 98 -17.34 2.85 -13.36
CA ARG A 98 -18.53 2.12 -13.84
C ARG A 98 -19.01 2.59 -15.21
N ALA A 99 -19.15 3.90 -15.42
CA ALA A 99 -19.59 4.47 -16.69
C ALA A 99 -18.69 4.10 -17.87
N ARG A 100 -17.42 3.76 -17.60
CA ARG A 100 -16.42 3.37 -18.59
C ARG A 100 -16.11 1.89 -18.58
N LYS A 101 -16.87 1.10 -17.82
CA LYS A 101 -16.65 -0.35 -17.64
C LYS A 101 -15.22 -0.67 -17.21
N LEU A 102 -14.62 0.19 -16.39
CA LEU A 102 -13.27 0.00 -15.84
C LEU A 102 -13.35 -0.80 -14.53
N PRO A 103 -12.87 -2.05 -14.50
CA PRO A 103 -12.84 -2.85 -13.29
C PRO A 103 -11.86 -2.23 -12.28
N MET A 104 -12.29 -2.14 -11.03
CA MET A 104 -11.50 -1.53 -9.96
C MET A 104 -11.58 -2.33 -8.67
N LEU A 105 -10.56 -2.15 -7.84
CA LEU A 105 -10.56 -2.51 -6.43
C LEU A 105 -10.59 -1.24 -5.58
N LEU A 106 -11.44 -1.27 -4.55
CA LEU A 106 -11.49 -0.27 -3.49
C LEU A 106 -10.76 -0.86 -2.28
N TYR A 107 -9.74 -0.16 -1.79
CA TYR A 107 -9.02 -0.56 -0.58
C TYR A 107 -9.36 0.34 0.58
N THR A 108 -9.79 -0.27 1.68
CA THR A 108 -9.90 0.35 3.00
C THR A 108 -8.67 -0.03 3.83
N ALA A 109 -8.62 0.44 5.08
CA ALA A 109 -7.53 0.09 5.98
C ALA A 109 -7.42 -1.42 6.23
N ASP A 110 -8.54 -2.13 6.22
CA ASP A 110 -8.62 -3.54 6.63
C ASP A 110 -9.05 -4.49 5.52
N ASN A 111 -9.78 -3.99 4.52
CA ASN A 111 -10.42 -4.81 3.48
C ASN A 111 -10.20 -4.26 2.08
N ALA A 112 -10.31 -5.14 1.09
CA ALA A 112 -10.38 -4.79 -0.33
C ALA A 112 -11.68 -5.30 -0.93
N PHE A 113 -12.29 -4.52 -1.83
CA PHE A 113 -13.60 -4.82 -2.41
C PHE A 113 -13.59 -4.65 -3.92
N ALA A 114 -14.27 -5.55 -4.63
CA ALA A 114 -14.52 -5.43 -6.07
C ALA A 114 -15.96 -5.81 -6.40
N GLU A 115 -16.52 -5.16 -7.42
CA GLU A 115 -17.87 -5.46 -7.92
C GLU A 115 -17.83 -6.47 -9.07
N LEU A 116 -17.05 -6.16 -10.10
CA LEU A 116 -16.92 -6.95 -11.33
C LEU A 116 -15.45 -7.21 -11.65
N PRO A 117 -14.75 -8.05 -10.87
CA PRO A 117 -13.34 -8.31 -11.11
C PRO A 117 -13.11 -9.16 -12.37
N THR A 118 -12.09 -8.80 -13.14
CA THR A 118 -11.67 -9.56 -14.32
C THR A 118 -10.95 -10.86 -13.96
N PRO A 119 -10.84 -11.83 -14.89
CA PRO A 119 -9.99 -13.00 -14.69
C PRO A 119 -8.53 -12.66 -14.35
N LEU A 120 -7.97 -11.63 -15.00
CA LEU A 120 -6.63 -11.11 -14.71
C LEU A 120 -6.53 -10.66 -13.24
N MET A 121 -7.45 -9.81 -12.79
CA MET A 121 -7.50 -9.35 -11.41
C MET A 121 -7.59 -10.53 -10.42
N ARG A 122 -8.51 -11.47 -10.65
CA ARG A 122 -8.66 -12.66 -9.79
C ARG A 122 -7.37 -13.48 -9.72
N ARG A 123 -6.67 -13.68 -10.84
CA ARG A 123 -5.41 -14.41 -10.90
C ARG A 123 -4.31 -13.67 -10.14
N THR A 124 -4.12 -12.39 -10.38
CA THR A 124 -3.09 -11.56 -9.73
C THR A 124 -3.21 -11.60 -8.21
N PHE A 125 -4.42 -11.39 -7.68
CA PHE A 125 -4.67 -11.37 -6.23
C PHE A 125 -4.57 -12.75 -5.58
N ARG A 126 -4.98 -13.80 -6.28
CA ARG A 126 -4.78 -15.19 -5.83
C ARG A 126 -3.29 -15.50 -5.69
N GLN A 127 -2.48 -15.13 -6.68
CA GLN A 127 -1.03 -15.34 -6.66
C GLN A 127 -0.34 -14.52 -5.55
N ALA A 128 -0.79 -13.29 -5.32
CA ALA A 128 -0.26 -12.43 -4.26
C ALA A 128 -0.69 -12.86 -2.84
N GLY A 129 -1.64 -13.80 -2.71
CA GLY A 129 -2.20 -14.21 -1.40
C GLY A 129 -3.01 -13.11 -0.71
N ALA A 130 -3.61 -12.24 -1.52
CA ALA A 130 -4.27 -10.99 -1.17
C ALA A 130 -5.78 -11.11 -1.48
N PRO A 131 -6.61 -11.61 -0.56
CA PRO A 131 -8.04 -11.76 -0.83
C PRO A 131 -8.74 -10.39 -0.91
N PHE A 132 -9.80 -10.33 -1.71
CA PHE A 132 -10.74 -9.21 -1.74
C PHE A 132 -12.18 -9.75 -1.72
N ALA A 133 -13.11 -8.98 -1.16
CA ALA A 133 -14.52 -9.34 -1.09
C ALA A 133 -15.25 -8.92 -2.38
N LEU A 134 -16.14 -9.80 -2.86
CA LEU A 134 -17.08 -9.46 -3.92
C LEU A 134 -18.29 -8.76 -3.32
N VAL A 135 -18.68 -7.64 -3.91
CA VAL A 135 -19.86 -6.88 -3.50
C VAL A 135 -20.74 -6.59 -4.69
N ASN A 136 -22.05 -6.49 -4.48
CA ASN A 136 -22.98 -6.14 -5.55
C ASN A 136 -22.93 -4.65 -5.90
N ASN A 137 -22.47 -3.81 -4.96
CA ASN A 137 -22.45 -2.36 -5.13
C ASN A 137 -21.33 -1.72 -4.28
N LEU A 138 -20.24 -1.31 -4.91
CA LEU A 138 -19.14 -0.58 -4.23
C LEU A 138 -19.60 0.72 -3.54
N LEU A 139 -20.64 1.40 -4.04
CA LEU A 139 -21.16 2.60 -3.37
C LEU A 139 -21.80 2.26 -2.02
N ALA A 140 -22.33 1.05 -1.85
CA ALA A 140 -22.92 0.59 -0.58
C ALA A 140 -21.85 0.20 0.46
N VAL A 141 -20.61 0.00 0.02
CA VAL A 141 -19.48 -0.24 0.93
C VAL A 141 -19.08 1.05 1.64
N LEU A 142 -19.24 2.22 1.02
CA LEU A 142 -18.75 3.50 1.55
C LEU A 142 -19.55 3.98 2.78
N ASN A 143 -18.90 4.00 3.93
CA ASN A 143 -19.32 4.65 5.17
C ASN A 143 -18.08 5.23 5.87
N ASP A 144 -18.27 5.84 7.04
CA ASP A 144 -17.19 6.53 7.77
C ASP A 144 -16.05 5.57 8.19
N ASP A 145 -16.34 4.28 8.42
CA ASP A 145 -15.37 3.26 8.81
C ASP A 145 -14.67 2.58 7.61
N THR A 146 -15.19 2.78 6.41
CA THR A 146 -14.76 2.07 5.19
C THR A 146 -14.33 3.02 4.07
N LEU A 147 -13.90 4.24 4.44
CA LEU A 147 -13.37 5.16 3.46
C LEU A 147 -12.14 4.56 2.75
N PRO A 148 -12.00 4.73 1.43
CA PRO A 148 -10.90 4.13 0.70
C PRO A 148 -9.58 4.84 0.99
N LEU A 149 -8.51 4.09 1.20
CA LEU A 149 -7.13 4.60 1.14
C LEU A 149 -6.66 4.74 -0.30
N LYS A 150 -7.12 3.85 -1.18
CA LYS A 150 -6.78 3.87 -2.61
C LYS A 150 -7.81 3.14 -3.47
N PHE A 151 -7.78 3.46 -4.76
CA PHE A 151 -8.37 2.61 -5.80
C PHE A 151 -7.26 2.03 -6.68
N LEU A 152 -7.45 0.79 -7.12
CA LEU A 152 -6.53 0.09 -8.02
C LEU A 152 -7.26 -0.38 -9.26
N PHE A 153 -6.67 -0.14 -10.42
CA PHE A 153 -7.15 -0.52 -11.73
C PHE A 153 -6.13 -1.46 -12.36
N ILE A 154 -6.50 -2.73 -12.52
CA ILE A 154 -5.65 -3.73 -13.18
C ILE A 154 -6.04 -3.80 -14.65
N GLN A 155 -5.04 -3.63 -15.51
CA GLN A 155 -5.19 -3.65 -16.96
C GLN A 155 -4.29 -4.73 -17.58
N PRO A 156 -4.64 -5.24 -18.77
CA PRO A 156 -3.71 -5.99 -19.60
C PRO A 156 -2.43 -5.20 -19.87
N GLU A 157 -1.36 -5.91 -20.22
CA GLU A 157 -0.09 -5.28 -20.57
C GLU A 157 -0.25 -4.36 -21.79
N GLY A 158 0.38 -3.18 -21.72
CA GLY A 158 0.23 -2.13 -22.74
C GLY A 158 -1.00 -1.23 -22.59
N GLU A 159 -1.98 -1.59 -21.77
CA GLU A 159 -3.23 -0.81 -21.63
C GLU A 159 -3.20 0.20 -20.46
N SER A 160 -2.31 0.01 -19.47
CA SER A 160 -2.21 0.87 -18.29
C SER A 160 -1.99 2.35 -18.62
N ALA A 161 -1.23 2.67 -19.67
CA ALA A 161 -0.94 4.06 -20.05
C ALA A 161 -2.20 4.83 -20.46
N ALA A 162 -3.16 4.16 -21.11
CA ALA A 162 -4.43 4.77 -21.48
C ALA A 162 -5.29 5.06 -20.25
N VAL A 163 -5.38 4.11 -19.33
CA VAL A 163 -6.12 4.25 -18.06
C VAL A 163 -5.48 5.31 -17.16
N TYR A 164 -4.14 5.36 -17.09
CA TYR A 164 -3.40 6.41 -16.40
C TYR A 164 -3.80 7.80 -16.91
N ARG A 165 -3.70 8.04 -18.23
CA ARG A 165 -4.06 9.34 -18.82
C ARG A 165 -5.52 9.70 -18.56
N LEU A 166 -6.41 8.72 -18.61
CA LEU A 166 -7.84 8.91 -18.36
C LEU A 166 -8.10 9.33 -16.90
N LEU A 167 -7.50 8.63 -15.93
CA LEU A 167 -7.64 8.96 -14.51
C LEU A 167 -6.96 10.28 -14.18
N GLN A 168 -5.78 10.55 -14.74
CA GLN A 168 -5.05 11.80 -14.55
C GLN A 168 -5.88 12.99 -15.02
N ARG A 169 -6.53 12.90 -16.19
CA ARG A 169 -7.41 13.97 -16.70
C ARG A 169 -8.65 14.19 -15.83
N ALA A 170 -9.18 13.13 -15.22
CA ALA A 170 -10.43 13.19 -14.47
C ALA A 170 -10.24 13.58 -12.99
N PHE A 171 -9.10 13.21 -12.40
CA PHE A 171 -8.87 13.28 -10.95
C PHE A 171 -7.50 13.80 -10.54
N GLY A 172 -6.60 14.14 -11.48
CA GLY A 172 -5.23 14.55 -11.17
C GLY A 172 -5.10 15.80 -10.30
N ASP A 173 -6.12 16.67 -10.28
CA ASP A 173 -6.16 17.85 -9.41
C ASP A 173 -6.57 17.52 -7.96
N ALA A 174 -7.21 16.36 -7.74
CA ALA A 174 -7.78 15.97 -6.45
C ALA A 174 -7.15 14.70 -5.86
N LEU A 175 -6.48 13.88 -6.67
CA LEU A 175 -5.85 12.62 -6.31
C LEU A 175 -4.48 12.52 -6.99
N THR A 176 -3.58 11.81 -6.35
CA THR A 176 -2.35 11.34 -7.01
C THR A 176 -2.72 10.12 -7.86
N VAL A 177 -2.39 10.15 -9.16
CA VAL A 177 -2.52 8.99 -10.04
C VAL A 177 -1.13 8.46 -10.34
N THR A 178 -0.92 7.16 -10.14
CA THR A 178 0.39 6.52 -10.34
C THR A 178 0.21 5.25 -11.14
N GLN A 179 1.06 5.04 -12.15
CA GLN A 179 1.24 3.72 -12.75
C GLN A 179 2.29 2.96 -11.92
N SER A 180 1.84 2.13 -10.99
CA SER A 180 2.73 1.44 -10.04
C SER A 180 3.32 0.14 -10.58
N HIS A 181 2.76 -0.39 -11.67
CA HIS A 181 3.29 -1.55 -12.39
C HIS A 181 2.89 -1.46 -13.88
N ALA A 182 3.50 -2.25 -14.75
CA ALA A 182 3.14 -2.33 -16.18
C ALA A 182 1.64 -2.58 -16.43
N THR A 183 0.97 -3.24 -15.47
CA THR A 183 -0.45 -3.64 -15.53
C THR A 183 -1.31 -2.96 -14.46
N MET A 184 -0.77 -2.00 -13.69
CA MET A 184 -1.48 -1.41 -12.55
C MET A 184 -1.41 0.10 -12.56
N VAL A 185 -2.58 0.71 -12.44
CA VAL A 185 -2.75 2.13 -12.17
C VAL A 185 -3.51 2.28 -10.88
N GLU A 186 -3.04 3.15 -9.98
CA GLU A 186 -3.69 3.41 -8.70
C GLU A 186 -3.94 4.89 -8.49
N THR A 187 -4.96 5.19 -7.68
CA THR A 187 -5.27 6.55 -7.22
C THR A 187 -5.23 6.60 -5.71
N THR A 188 -4.46 7.52 -5.15
CA THR A 188 -4.31 7.78 -3.72
C THR A 188 -4.58 9.25 -3.41
N PRO A 189 -4.79 9.63 -2.13
CA PRO A 189 -4.84 11.04 -1.75
C PRO A 189 -3.55 11.80 -2.15
N PRO A 190 -3.64 13.13 -2.35
CA PRO A 190 -2.47 13.97 -2.61
C PRO A 190 -1.41 13.85 -1.49
N GLY A 191 -0.13 13.88 -1.87
CA GLY A 191 0.99 13.85 -0.92
C GLY A 191 1.33 12.49 -0.32
N VAL A 192 0.53 11.45 -0.60
CA VAL A 192 0.80 10.08 -0.14
C VAL A 192 2.04 9.53 -0.85
N SER A 193 3.06 9.20 -0.06
CA SER A 193 4.25 8.49 -0.52
C SER A 193 4.93 7.75 0.63
N LYS A 194 5.72 6.71 0.32
CA LYS A 194 6.51 5.97 1.32
C LYS A 194 7.46 6.92 2.07
N GLY A 195 8.07 7.87 1.37
CA GLY A 195 8.98 8.86 1.96
C GLY A 195 8.29 9.85 2.90
N ALA A 196 7.10 10.34 2.53
CA ALA A 196 6.31 11.20 3.41
C ALA A 196 5.86 10.44 4.67
N ALA A 197 5.38 9.21 4.52
CA ALA A 197 4.97 8.37 5.64
C ALA A 197 6.16 8.00 6.55
N LEU A 198 7.34 7.71 5.98
CA LEU A 198 8.55 7.44 6.76
C LEU A 198 8.99 8.66 7.55
N ARG A 199 8.89 9.87 6.98
CA ARG A 199 9.20 11.10 7.70
C ARG A 199 8.27 11.31 8.90
N ALA A 200 6.96 11.17 8.69
CA ALA A 200 5.97 11.28 9.76
C ALA A 200 6.18 10.23 10.85
N LEU A 201 6.52 8.99 10.46
CA LEU A 201 6.83 7.92 11.40
C LEU A 201 8.11 8.21 12.20
N ALA A 202 9.18 8.67 11.54
CA ALA A 202 10.44 9.02 12.20
C ALA A 202 10.23 10.11 13.25
N GLU A 203 9.45 11.15 12.90
CA GLU A 203 9.04 12.21 13.82
C GLU A 203 8.25 11.67 15.02
N HIS A 204 7.23 10.83 14.78
CA HIS A 204 6.45 10.20 15.85
C HIS A 204 7.32 9.36 16.81
N LEU A 205 8.35 8.69 16.29
CA LEU A 205 9.28 7.89 17.09
C LEU A 205 10.38 8.73 17.77
N GLY A 206 10.44 10.04 17.52
CA GLY A 206 11.52 10.90 18.01
C GLY A 206 12.90 10.52 17.43
N ILE A 207 12.92 10.00 16.19
CA ILE A 207 14.15 9.59 15.49
C ILE A 207 14.45 10.61 14.40
N PRO A 208 15.58 11.33 14.46
CA PRO A 208 15.99 12.26 13.40
C PRO A 208 16.14 11.56 12.05
N LEU A 209 15.88 12.29 10.95
CA LEU A 209 16.14 11.77 9.59
C LEU A 209 17.62 11.43 9.38
N SER A 210 18.54 12.12 10.05
CA SER A 210 19.96 11.77 10.10
C SER A 210 20.25 10.46 10.85
N GLN A 211 19.26 9.77 11.41
CA GLN A 211 19.39 8.44 12.00
C GLN A 211 18.42 7.45 11.33
N THR A 212 17.87 7.82 10.18
CA THR A 212 16.92 7.03 9.38
C THR A 212 17.60 6.59 8.09
N VAL A 213 17.52 5.30 7.80
CA VAL A 213 18.00 4.69 6.56
C VAL A 213 16.79 4.10 5.83
N ALA A 214 16.71 4.31 4.52
CA ALA A 214 15.72 3.68 3.66
C ALA A 214 16.43 2.86 2.57
N ILE A 215 15.92 1.67 2.28
CA ILE A 215 16.42 0.79 1.21
C ILE A 215 15.23 0.35 0.35
N GLY A 216 15.31 0.61 -0.95
CA GLY A 216 14.33 0.28 -1.98
C GLY A 216 14.99 0.24 -3.37
N ASP A 217 14.29 -0.30 -4.38
CA ASP A 217 14.68 -0.32 -5.80
C ASP A 217 14.09 0.84 -6.63
#